data_AF-A6K9H5-F1
#
_entry.id   AF-A6K9H5-F1
#
_cell.length_a   1.000
_cell.length_b   1.000
_cell.length_c   1.000
_cell.angle_alpha   90.00
_cell.angle_beta   90.00
_cell.angle_gamma   90.00
#
_symmetry.space_group_name_H-M   'P 1'
#
loop_
_entity.id
_entity.type
_entity.pdbx_description
1 polymer ?
#
loop_
_entity_poly.entity_id
_entity_poly.type
_entity_poly.pdbx_seq_one_letter_code
_entity_poly.pdbx_strand_id
1 'polypeptide(L)'
;MMYPHFTDEETDLAPSHMAAATGDMPTYQIRAPTTALPQGVVMAASPGSLHSPQQLAEEATRKRELRLMKNREAAKECRRRKKEYVKCLESRVAVLEVQNKKLIEELETLKDICSPKTD
;
A
#
# COMPACT_ATOMS: atom_id res chain seq x y z
N MET A 1 17.36 20.10 15.59
CA MET A 1 15.93 19.85 15.33
C MET A 1 15.68 18.39 15.68
N MET A 2 15.02 18.10 16.80
CA MET A 2 14.61 16.72 17.11
C MET A 2 13.32 16.42 16.35
N TYR A 3 13.33 15.40 15.51
CA TYR A 3 12.10 14.87 14.91
C TYR A 3 11.22 14.30 16.03
N PRO A 4 9.91 14.55 16.04
CA PRO A 4 9.03 14.03 17.08
C PRO A 4 9.03 12.50 17.02
N HIS A 5 9.37 11.90 18.16
CA HIS A 5 9.27 10.48 18.43
C HIS A 5 7.81 10.07 18.27
N PHE A 6 7.48 9.31 17.22
CA PHE A 6 6.16 8.71 17.04
C PHE A 6 5.97 7.66 18.14
N THR A 7 5.38 8.07 19.26
CA THR A 7 4.91 7.15 20.29
C THR A 7 3.85 6.25 19.66
N ASP A 8 4.04 4.94 19.80
CA ASP A 8 3.11 3.90 19.35
C ASP A 8 1.78 4.06 20.14
N GLU A 9 0.91 4.98 19.71
CA GLU A 9 -0.49 5.00 20.14
C GLU A 9 -1.24 3.93 19.34
N GLU A 10 -1.55 2.85 20.02
CA GLU A 10 -2.56 1.88 19.63
C GLU A 10 -3.93 2.57 19.68
N THR A 11 -4.23 3.37 18.64
CA THR A 11 -5.55 3.98 18.48
C THR A 11 -6.53 2.88 18.10
N ASP A 12 -7.31 2.44 19.10
CA ASP A 12 -8.50 1.63 18.94
C ASP A 12 -9.51 2.42 18.09
N LEU A 13 -9.52 2.16 16.77
CA LEU A 13 -10.41 2.85 15.85
C LEU A 13 -11.85 2.37 16.10
N ALA A 14 -12.60 3.15 16.87
CA ALA A 14 -14.05 3.07 16.92
C ALA A 14 -14.64 3.10 15.50
N PRO A 15 -15.69 2.33 15.19
CA PRO A 15 -16.25 2.30 13.85
C PRO A 15 -16.94 3.64 13.54
N SER A 16 -16.31 4.48 12.71
CA SER A 16 -17.02 5.59 12.08
C SER A 16 -18.06 5.04 11.11
N HIS A 17 -19.32 5.26 11.45
CA HIS A 17 -20.49 5.11 10.59
C HIS A 17 -20.29 5.91 9.30
N MET A 18 -19.82 5.24 8.25
CA MET A 18 -19.98 5.75 6.89
C MET A 18 -21.43 5.47 6.49
N ALA A 19 -22.26 6.51 6.58
CA ALA A 19 -23.58 6.51 6.00
C ALA A 19 -23.46 6.15 4.51
N ALA A 20 -23.96 4.98 4.12
CA ALA A 20 -24.14 4.65 2.72
C ALA A 20 -25.27 5.52 2.19
N ALA A 21 -24.92 6.62 1.52
CA ALA A 21 -25.87 7.38 0.73
C ALA A 21 -26.28 6.51 -0.47
N THR A 22 -27.46 5.90 -0.37
CA THR A 22 -28.23 5.35 -1.48
C THR A 22 -28.62 6.49 -2.42
N GLY A 23 -27.69 6.89 -3.28
CA GLY A 23 -27.94 7.77 -4.42
C GLY A 23 -28.27 6.92 -5.62
N ASP A 24 -29.56 6.88 -5.98
CA ASP A 24 -30.07 6.36 -7.23
C ASP A 24 -29.42 7.16 -8.39
N MET A 25 -28.46 6.55 -9.09
CA MET A 25 -27.68 7.22 -10.14
C MET A 25 -28.11 6.66 -11.51
N PRO A 26 -28.70 7.48 -12.40
CA PRO A 26 -29.27 6.99 -13.64
C PRO A 26 -28.22 6.36 -14.55
N THR A 27 -28.59 5.23 -15.18
CA THR A 27 -27.80 4.50 -16.17
C THR A 27 -27.29 5.41 -17.28
N TYR A 28 -26.00 5.75 -17.25
CA TYR A 28 -25.30 6.24 -18.43
C TYR A 28 -25.10 5.07 -19.39
N GLN A 29 -25.93 4.99 -20.44
CA GLN A 29 -25.73 4.01 -21.52
C GLN A 29 -24.45 4.36 -22.28
N ILE A 30 -23.38 3.60 -22.04
CA ILE A 30 -22.23 3.58 -22.94
C ILE A 30 -22.58 2.61 -24.08
N ARG A 31 -22.82 3.16 -25.27
CA ARG A 31 -23.05 2.41 -26.50
C ARG A 31 -21.80 1.59 -26.83
N ALA A 32 -21.86 0.27 -26.66
CA ALA A 32 -20.83 -0.65 -27.12
C ALA A 32 -20.85 -0.78 -28.66
N PRO A 33 -19.68 -0.97 -29.32
CA PRO A 33 -19.59 -1.09 -30.77
C PRO A 33 -20.30 -2.35 -31.28
N THR A 34 -21.02 -2.19 -32.38
CA THR A 34 -21.72 -3.25 -33.10
C THR A 34 -20.73 -4.22 -33.73
N THR A 35 -20.59 -5.42 -33.16
CA THR A 35 -20.14 -6.60 -33.89
C THR A 35 -21.31 -7.57 -33.98
N ALA A 36 -21.91 -7.60 -35.17
CA ALA A 36 -22.95 -8.54 -35.54
C ALA A 36 -22.38 -9.97 -35.58
N LEU A 37 -22.81 -10.83 -34.66
CA LEU A 37 -22.73 -12.28 -34.81
C LEU A 37 -23.96 -12.92 -34.14
N PRO A 38 -24.94 -13.43 -34.92
CA PRO A 38 -26.05 -14.21 -34.40
C PRO A 38 -25.72 -15.70 -34.57
N GLN A 39 -25.14 -16.35 -33.57
CA GLN A 39 -25.25 -17.80 -33.48
C GLN A 39 -25.26 -18.25 -32.03
N GLY A 40 -26.41 -18.78 -31.62
CA GLY A 40 -26.53 -19.54 -30.40
C GLY A 40 -25.50 -20.67 -30.40
N VAL A 41 -24.59 -20.60 -29.45
CA VAL A 41 -23.87 -21.77 -28.96
C VAL A 41 -24.40 -21.96 -27.56
N VAL A 42 -25.30 -22.92 -27.42
CA VAL A 42 -25.69 -23.48 -26.13
C VAL A 42 -24.40 -24.00 -25.50
N MET A 43 -23.85 -23.27 -24.52
CA MET A 43 -22.86 -23.88 -23.64
C MET A 43 -23.63 -24.94 -22.89
N ALA A 44 -23.41 -26.20 -23.27
CA ALA A 44 -23.90 -27.36 -22.54
C ALA A 44 -23.39 -27.22 -21.10
N ALA A 45 -24.27 -26.74 -20.22
CA ALA A 45 -23.99 -26.64 -18.81
C ALA A 45 -23.71 -28.06 -18.32
N SER A 46 -22.47 -28.31 -17.90
CA SER A 46 -22.15 -29.50 -17.13
C SER A 46 -23.14 -29.60 -15.95
N PRO A 47 -23.72 -30.79 -15.68
CA PRO A 47 -24.73 -30.94 -14.66
C PRO A 47 -24.06 -30.88 -13.30
N GLY A 48 -24.05 -29.71 -12.68
CA GLY A 48 -23.41 -29.57 -11.37
C GLY A 48 -23.23 -28.13 -10.92
N SER A 49 -24.29 -27.35 -10.84
CA SER A 49 -24.73 -26.87 -9.53
C SER A 49 -26.01 -26.06 -9.63
N LEU A 50 -27.12 -26.67 -9.23
CA LEU A 50 -28.32 -25.94 -8.83
C LEU A 50 -28.08 -25.42 -7.42
N HIS A 51 -27.13 -24.48 -7.26
CA HIS A 51 -26.94 -23.86 -5.95
C HIS A 51 -28.19 -23.06 -5.60
N SER A 52 -28.79 -23.39 -4.47
CA SER A 52 -29.92 -22.61 -3.96
C SER A 52 -29.46 -21.16 -3.71
N PRO A 53 -30.35 -20.15 -3.78
CA PRO A 53 -30.00 -18.75 -3.47
C PRO A 53 -29.27 -18.58 -2.14
N GLN A 54 -29.56 -19.46 -1.17
CA GLN A 54 -28.89 -19.51 0.12
C GLN A 54 -27.43 -19.97 0.01
N GLN A 55 -27.12 -20.99 -0.78
CA GLN A 55 -25.74 -21.46 -0.98
C GLN A 55 -24.87 -20.40 -1.67
N LEU A 56 -25.43 -19.64 -2.62
CA LEU A 56 -24.73 -18.52 -3.25
C LEU A 56 -24.41 -17.40 -2.25
N ALA A 57 -25.31 -17.12 -1.30
CA ALA A 57 -25.08 -16.15 -0.24
C ALA A 57 -24.00 -16.61 0.77
N GLU A 58 -24.00 -17.90 1.12
CA GLU A 58 -22.96 -18.50 1.98
C GLU A 58 -21.58 -18.47 1.30
N GLU A 59 -21.51 -18.81 0.01
CA GLU A 59 -20.26 -18.73 -0.76
C GLU A 59 -19.75 -17.28 -0.87
N ALA A 60 -20.64 -16.32 -1.12
CA ALA A 60 -20.29 -14.90 -1.15
C ALA A 60 -19.73 -14.43 0.20
N THR A 61 -20.29 -14.92 1.30
CA THR A 61 -19.84 -14.61 2.68
C THR A 61 -18.46 -15.19 2.93
N ARG A 62 -18.22 -16.48 2.63
CA ARG A 62 -16.89 -17.11 2.74
C ARG A 62 -15.83 -16.38 1.90
N LYS A 63 -16.19 -15.98 0.68
CA LYS A 63 -15.30 -15.21 -0.20
C LYS A 63 -14.97 -13.83 0.40
N ARG A 64 -15.93 -13.17 1.04
CA ARG A 64 -15.73 -11.88 1.74
C ARG A 64 -14.80 -12.06 2.94
N GLU A 65 -15.02 -13.07 3.76
CA GLU A 65 -14.17 -13.38 4.92
C GLU A 65 -12.71 -13.61 4.50
N LEU A 66 -12.48 -14.40 3.45
CA LEU A 66 -11.14 -14.62 2.92
C LEU A 66 -10.48 -13.32 2.44
N ARG A 67 -11.23 -12.43 1.76
CA ARG A 67 -10.71 -11.12 1.35
C ARG A 67 -10.32 -10.26 2.56
N LEU A 68 -11.15 -10.26 3.61
CA LEU A 68 -10.87 -9.50 4.83
C LEU A 68 -9.63 -10.03 5.56
N MET A 69 -9.46 -11.35 5.64
CA MET A 69 -8.25 -11.95 6.22
C MET A 69 -6.98 -11.55 5.44
N LYS A 70 -7.00 -11.68 4.11
CA LYS A 70 -5.87 -11.27 3.26
C LYS A 70 -5.57 -9.77 3.36
N ASN A 71 -6.59 -8.92 3.39
CA ASN A 71 -6.41 -7.48 3.54
C ASN A 71 -5.82 -7.13 4.91
N ARG A 72 -6.24 -7.82 5.97
CA ARG A 72 -5.68 -7.65 7.32
C ARG A 72 -4.19 -7.95 7.35
N GLU A 73 -3.76 -9.03 6.72
CA GLU A 73 -2.33 -9.39 6.59
C GLU A 73 -1.57 -8.35 5.76
N ALA A 74 -2.11 -7.95 4.60
CA ALA A 74 -1.50 -6.94 3.75
C ALA A 74 -1.32 -5.59 4.48
N ALA A 75 -2.32 -5.17 5.27
CA ALA A 75 -2.25 -3.94 6.06
C ALA A 75 -1.20 -4.03 7.18
N LYS A 76 -1.10 -5.17 7.87
CA LYS A 76 -0.04 -5.42 8.86
C LYS A 76 1.34 -5.32 8.22
N GLU A 77 1.53 -6.00 7.09
CA GLU A 77 2.80 -6.02 6.36
C GLU A 77 3.17 -4.64 5.80
N CYS A 78 2.20 -3.90 5.26
CA CYS A 78 2.39 -2.52 4.80
C CYS A 78 2.91 -1.62 5.93
N ARG A 79 2.30 -1.70 7.12
CA ARG A 79 2.75 -0.96 8.30
C ARG A 79 4.16 -1.38 8.76
N ARG A 80 4.44 -2.69 8.78
CA ARG A 80 5.76 -3.23 9.15
C ARG A 80 6.85 -2.69 8.22
N ARG A 81 6.65 -2.80 6.90
CA ARG A 81 7.59 -2.29 5.89
C ARG A 81 7.83 -0.79 6.02
N LYS A 82 6.78 -0.01 6.29
CA LYS A 82 6.92 1.43 6.52
C LYS A 82 7.79 1.71 7.75
N LYS A 83 7.56 1.00 8.87
CA LYS A 83 8.39 1.13 10.09
C LYS A 83 9.85 0.78 9.82
N GLU A 84 10.12 -0.27 9.04
CA GLU A 84 11.48 -0.66 8.64
C GLU A 84 12.15 0.31 7.68
N TYR A 85 11.40 0.83 6.71
CA TYR A 85 11.91 1.83 5.75
C TYR A 85 12.38 3.08 6.48
N VAL A 86 11.60 3.58 7.45
CA VAL A 86 11.99 4.72 8.29
C VAL A 86 13.28 4.42 9.05
N LYS A 87 13.38 3.28 9.74
CA LYS A 87 14.60 2.86 10.45
C LYS A 87 15.83 2.78 9.54
N CYS A 88 15.65 2.28 8.32
CA CYS A 88 16.71 2.19 7.33
C CYS A 88 17.16 3.58 6.86
N LEU A 89 16.22 4.51 6.65
CA LEU A 89 16.54 5.90 6.33
C LEU A 89 17.29 6.59 7.46
N GLU A 90 16.86 6.44 8.72
CA GLU A 90 17.54 6.98 9.89
C GLU A 90 18.98 6.44 9.98
N SER A 91 19.14 5.13 9.80
CA SER A 91 20.46 4.48 9.79
C SER A 91 21.34 4.99 8.64
N ARG A 92 20.76 5.17 7.45
CA ARG A 92 21.47 5.70 6.28
C ARG A 92 21.89 7.16 6.49
N VAL A 93 21.03 7.97 7.10
CA VAL A 93 21.36 9.36 7.46
C VAL A 93 22.55 9.39 8.41
N ALA A 94 22.53 8.58 9.48
CA ALA A 94 23.65 8.52 10.42
C ALA A 94 24.98 8.11 9.76
N VAL A 95 24.96 7.11 8.86
CA VAL A 95 26.15 6.71 8.10
C VAL A 95 26.65 7.87 7.21
N LEU A 96 25.74 8.54 6.51
CA LEU A 96 26.08 9.66 5.64
C LEU A 96 26.63 10.86 6.42
N GLU A 97 26.10 11.14 7.62
CA GLU A 97 26.61 12.20 8.50
C GLU A 97 28.05 11.91 8.94
N VAL A 98 28.34 10.67 9.34
CA VAL A 98 29.70 10.24 9.70
C VAL A 98 30.65 10.33 8.51
N GLN A 99 30.22 9.85 7.33
CA GLN A 99 31.01 9.93 6.11
C GLN A 99 31.29 11.38 5.71
N ASN A 100 30.28 12.25 5.77
CA ASN A 100 30.42 13.66 5.42
C ASN A 100 31.42 14.36 6.35
N LYS A 101 31.30 14.14 7.66
CA LYS A 101 32.25 14.67 8.64
C LYS A 101 33.69 14.26 8.35
N LYS A 102 33.92 12.96 8.08
CA LYS A 102 35.24 12.44 7.74
C LYS A 102 35.82 13.11 6.48
N LEU A 103 35.00 13.27 5.44
CA LEU A 103 35.43 13.91 4.20
C LEU A 103 35.77 15.40 4.41
N ILE A 104 35.03 16.11 5.27
CA ILE A 104 35.35 17.49 5.64
C ILE A 104 36.72 17.56 6.33
N GLU A 105 36.96 16.70 7.33
CA GLU A 105 38.24 16.65 8.06
C GLU A 105 39.42 16.34 7.11
N GLU A 106 39.24 15.41 6.16
CA GLU A 106 40.24 15.09 5.14
C GLU A 106 40.52 16.31 4.22
N LEU A 107 39.47 17.03 3.80
CA LEU A 107 39.62 18.23 2.98
C LEU A 107 40.31 19.37 3.72
N GLU A 108 40.01 19.58 5.00
CA GLU A 108 40.68 20.56 5.85
C GLU A 108 42.17 20.21 6.00
N THR A 109 42.48 18.96 6.33
CA THR A 109 43.86 18.46 6.45
C THR A 109 44.64 18.68 5.16
N LEU A 110 44.06 18.37 4.00
CA LEU A 110 44.70 18.57 2.70
C LEU A 110 44.90 20.06 2.38
N LYS A 111 43.93 20.92 2.70
CA LYS A 111 44.07 22.38 2.52
C LYS A 111 45.18 22.96 3.39
N ASP A 112 45.29 22.49 4.64
CA ASP A 112 46.33 22.95 5.56
C ASP A 112 47.73 22.59 5.03
N ILE A 113 47.91 21.37 4.51
CA ILE A 113 49.19 20.91 3.93
C ILE A 113 49.50 21.65 2.62
N CYS A 114 48.50 21.93 1.79
CA CYS A 114 48.67 22.62 0.51
C CYS A 114 48.66 24.14 0.62
N SER A 115 48.46 24.72 1.81
CA SER A 115 48.57 26.16 2.02
C SER A 115 50.03 26.59 1.84
N PRO A 116 50.37 27.42 0.82
CA PRO A 116 51.73 27.89 0.66
C PRO A 116 52.06 28.83 1.81
N LYS A 117 53.24 28.66 2.42
CA LYS A 117 53.87 29.71 3.22
C LYS A 117 54.15 30.88 2.29
N THR A 118 53.19 31.80 2.16
CA THR A 118 53.51 33.17 1.76
C THR A 118 54.26 33.79 2.92
N ASP A 119 55.57 33.99 2.71
CA ASP A 119 56.46 34.85 3.49
C ASP A 119 55.85 36.24 3.75
#